data_AF-A0A7Z2SVD0-F1
#
_entry.id   AF-A0A7Z2SVD0-F1
#
_cell.length_a   1.000
_cell.length_b   1.000
_cell.length_c   1.000
_cell.angle_alpha   90.00
_cell.angle_beta   90.00
_cell.angle_gamma   90.00
#
_symmetry.space_group_name_H-M   'P 1'
#
loop_
_entity.id
_entity.type
_entity.pdbx_description
1 polymer ?
#
loop_
_entity_poly.entity_id
_entity_poly.type
_entity_poly.pdbx_seq_one_letter_code
_entity_poly.pdbx_strand_id
1 'polypeptide(L)' 'MKKKITLAVIVLFGLLAGLLQSDTPTESVVWLIAGAFGLLGALTLGTSYKELFKRDE' A
#
# COMPACT_ATOMS: atom_id res chain seq x y z
N MET A 1 12.25 -5.72 -8.23
CA MET A 1 12.23 -4.50 -7.37
C MET A 1 11.25 -3.44 -7.84
N LYS A 2 11.26 -3.02 -9.12
CA LYS A 2 10.45 -1.91 -9.65
C LYS A 2 8.95 -1.97 -9.29
N LYS A 3 8.29 -3.13 -9.47
CA LYS A 3 6.83 -3.28 -9.24
C LYS A 3 6.37 -3.06 -7.79
N LYS A 4 7.18 -3.42 -6.78
CA LYS A 4 6.83 -3.21 -5.36
C LYS A 4 6.86 -1.73 -4.97
N ILE A 5 7.86 -1.02 -5.48
CA ILE A 5 8.02 0.41 -5.26
C ILE A 5 6.84 1.13 -5.92
N THR A 6 6.46 0.75 -7.14
CA THR A 6 5.28 1.31 -7.81
C THR A 6 3.99 1.09 -7.00
N LEU A 7 3.76 -0.11 -6.46
CA LEU A 7 2.56 -0.40 -5.67
C LEU A 7 2.53 0.43 -4.36
N ALA A 8 3.67 0.50 -3.65
CA ALA A 8 3.78 1.29 -2.43
C ALA A 8 3.59 2.79 -2.70
N VAL A 9 4.12 3.30 -3.81
CA VAL A 9 3.94 4.70 -4.25
C VAL A 9 2.48 5.00 -4.56
N ILE A 10 1.77 4.10 -5.26
CA ILE A 10 0.34 4.27 -5.55
C ILE A 10 -0.48 4.32 -4.26
N VAL A 11 -0.20 3.41 -3.31
CA VAL A 11 -0.88 3.39 -2.01
C VAL A 11 -0.61 4.68 -1.23
N LEU A 12 0.63 5.17 -1.22
CA LEU A 12 1.00 6.44 -0.59
C LEU A 12 0.31 7.64 -1.23
N PHE A 13 0.22 7.68 -2.56
CA PHE A 13 -0.46 8.75 -3.29
C PHE A 13 -1.96 8.75 -2.99
N GLY A 14 -2.60 7.58 -2.97
CA GLY A 14 -4.02 7.43 -2.63
C GLY A 14 -4.30 7.84 -1.18
N LEU A 15 -3.44 7.45 -0.25
CA LEU A 15 -3.53 7.85 1.16
C LEU A 15 -3.48 9.38 1.30
N LEU A 16 -2.47 10.02 0.68
CA LEU A 16 -2.29 11.47 0.77
C LEU A 16 -3.43 12.24 0.11
N ALA A 17 -3.91 11.78 -1.05
CA ALA A 17 -5.05 12.39 -1.73
C ALA A 17 -6.33 12.30 -0.87
N GLY A 18 -6.56 11.13 -0.28
CA GLY A 18 -7.68 10.89 0.62
C GLY A 18 -7.65 11.71 1.90
N LEU A 19 -6.47 11.87 2.49
CA LEU A 19 -6.24 12.72 3.67
C LEU A 19 -6.35 14.22 3.37
N LEU A 20 -6.05 14.66 2.14
CA LEU A 20 -6.24 16.05 1.74
C LEU A 20 -7.69 16.39 1.42
N GLN A 21 -8.47 15.40 0.95
CA GLN A 21 -9.88 15.57 0.59
C GLN A 21 -10.85 15.27 1.73
N SER A 22 -10.38 14.76 2.88
CA SER A 22 -11.25 14.44 3.99
C SER A 22 -11.71 15.71 4.71
N ASP A 23 -12.99 16.01 4.59
CA ASP A 23 -13.63 17.14 5.26
C ASP A 23 -13.94 16.83 6.72
N THR A 24 -13.96 15.54 7.08
CA THR A 24 -14.28 15.08 8.44
C THR A 24 -13.16 14.23 9.07
N PRO A 25 -13.04 14.23 10.41
CA PRO A 25 -12.08 13.37 11.11
C PRO A 25 -12.32 11.88 10.84
N THR A 26 -13.58 11.47 10.68
CA THR A 26 -13.96 10.08 10.43
C THR A 26 -13.44 9.61 9.07
N GLU A 27 -13.56 10.42 8.03
CA GLU A 27 -13.01 10.09 6.70
C GLU A 27 -11.49 9.98 6.73
N SER A 28 -10.81 10.89 7.44
CA SER A 28 -9.35 10.80 7.65
C SER A 28 -8.93 9.47 8.29
N VAL A 29 -9.69 8.99 9.27
CA VAL A 29 -9.44 7.69 9.92
C VAL A 29 -9.68 6.53 8.95
N VAL A 30 -10.73 6.58 8.13
CA VAL A 30 -10.98 5.55 7.11
C VAL A 30 -9.82 5.50 6.10
N TRP A 31 -9.33 6.64 5.65
CA TRP A 31 -8.16 6.71 4.76
C TRP A 31 -6.89 6.18 5.41
N LEU A 32 -6.64 6.49 6.69
CA LEU A 32 -5.53 5.94 7.45
C LEU A 32 -5.59 4.41 7.55
N ILE A 33 -6.76 3.85 7.84
CA ILE A 33 -6.96 2.39 7.90
C ILE A 33 -6.74 1.77 6.51
N ALA A 34 -7.35 2.36 5.47
CA ALA A 34 -7.21 1.88 4.10
C ALA A 34 -5.74 1.90 3.62
N GLY A 35 -5.01 2.97 3.91
CA GLY A 35 -3.59 3.08 3.58
C GLY A 35 -2.72 2.12 4.37
N ALA A 36 -2.99 1.90 5.66
CA ALA A 36 -2.26 0.92 6.49
C ALA A 36 -2.44 -0.52 5.96
N PHE A 37 -3.68 -0.92 5.65
CA PHE A 37 -3.95 -2.22 5.03
C PHE A 37 -3.39 -2.32 3.61
N GLY A 38 -3.45 -1.25 2.81
CA GLY A 38 -2.85 -1.20 1.49
C GLY A 38 -1.33 -1.39 1.51
N LEU A 39 -0.64 -0.77 2.48
CA LEU A 39 0.80 -0.94 2.72
C LEU A 39 1.15 -2.36 3.17
N LEU A 40 0.38 -2.92 4.11
CA LEU A 40 0.51 -4.32 4.52
C LEU A 40 0.33 -5.27 3.35
N GLY A 41 -0.69 -5.06 2.51
CA GLY A 41 -0.91 -5.85 1.29
C GLY A 41 0.25 -5.73 0.30
N ALA A 42 0.75 -4.51 0.07
CA ALA A 42 1.91 -4.26 -0.82
C ALA A 42 3.18 -4.97 -0.33
N LEU A 43 3.42 -4.97 0.98
CA LEU A 43 4.56 -5.64 1.60
C LEU A 43 4.42 -7.16 1.55
N THR A 44 3.22 -7.70 1.83
CA THR A 44 2.95 -9.14 1.93
C THR A 44 2.90 -9.83 0.56
N LEU A 45 2.20 -9.24 -0.42
CA LEU A 45 2.23 -9.73 -1.81
C LEU A 45 3.62 -9.54 -2.42
N GLY A 46 4.32 -8.49 -1.99
CA GLY A 46 5.72 -8.29 -2.33
C GLY A 46 6.59 -9.46 -1.87
N THR A 47 6.55 -9.84 -0.59
CA THR A 47 7.41 -10.92 -0.05
C THR A 47 7.07 -12.28 -0.65
N SER A 48 5.79 -12.61 -0.84
CA SER A 48 5.36 -13.89 -1.44
C SER A 48 5.94 -14.10 -2.85
N TYR A 49 5.99 -13.06 -3.69
CA TYR A 49 6.61 -13.16 -5.03
C TYR A 49 8.13 -13.39 -4.97
N LYS A 50 8.78 -12.95 -3.89
CA LYS A 50 10.23 -13.08 -3.71
C LYS A 50 10.62 -14.49 -3.23
N GLU A 51 9.74 -15.18 -2.52
CA GLU A 51 9.96 -16.59 -2.15
C GLU A 51 9.61 -17.54 -3.28
N LEU A 52 8.56 -17.27 -4.05
CA LEU A 52 8.21 -18.08 -5.23
C LEU A 52 9.32 -18.06 -6.28
N PHE A 53 9.92 -16.89 -6.56
CA PHE A 53 10.99 -16.78 -7.57
C PHE A 53 12.39 -17.21 -7.09
N LYS A 54 12.58 -17.46 -5.79
CA LYS A 54 13.85 -17.93 -5.23
C LYS A 54 13.91 -19.46 -5.12
N ARG A 55 12.83 -20.14 -5.50
CA ARG A 55 12.67 -21.59 -5.44
C ARG A 55 12.85 -22.26 -6.81
N ASP A 56 13.06 -21.46 -7.86
CA ASP A 56 13.29 -21.86 -9.25
C ASP A 56 14.73 -21.58 -9.74
N GLU A 57 15.70 -21.41 -8.82
CA GLU A 57 17.15 -21.35 -9.10
C GLU A 57 17.85 -22.51 -8.38
#